data_AF-B2A4I8-F1
#
_entry.id   AF-B2A4I8-F1
#
_cell.length_a   1.000
_cell.length_b   1.000
_cell.length_c   1.000
_cell.angle_alpha   90.00
_cell.angle_beta   90.00
_cell.angle_gamma   90.00
#
_symmetry.space_group_name_H-M   'P 1'
#
loop_
_entity.id
_entity.type
_entity.pdbx_description
1 polymer ?
#
loop_
_entity_poly.entity_id
_entity_poly.type
_entity_poly.pdbx_seq_one_letter_code
_entity_poly.pdbx_strand_id
1 'polypeptide(L)'
;MYPSLKSKNILYGDKKKIKNVEITNTVFQKCEQIKMVINLRNEIIHNCLWEPFQKIYYNISNCEIIERFLLQPDLTEGTLDSYKNRKRFFYEEKKINEELPNLYLYLLTKILNTINNLNDLYQTS
;
A
#
# COMPACT_ATOMS: atom_id res chain seq x y z
N MET A 1 12.55 -25.63 -35.39
CA MET A 1 12.85 -24.29 -34.82
C MET A 1 11.87 -24.08 -33.66
N TYR A 2 12.34 -24.00 -32.41
CA TYR A 2 11.43 -23.82 -31.26
C TYR A 2 10.83 -22.41 -31.25
N PRO A 3 9.51 -22.25 -31.04
CA PRO A 3 8.91 -20.92 -30.89
C PRO A 3 9.58 -20.20 -29.72
N SER A 4 9.97 -18.94 -29.92
CA SER A 4 10.49 -18.13 -28.82
C SER A 4 9.36 -17.87 -27.81
N LEU A 5 9.65 -18.06 -26.53
CA LEU A 5 8.71 -17.72 -25.45
C LEU A 5 8.35 -16.24 -25.53
N LYS A 6 7.05 -15.94 -25.71
CA LYS A 6 6.53 -14.56 -25.72
C LYS A 6 6.88 -13.79 -24.44
N SER A 7 7.17 -14.49 -23.36
CA SER A 7 7.52 -13.96 -22.04
C SER A 7 9.01 -13.64 -21.83
N LYS A 8 9.90 -13.90 -22.80
CA LYS A 8 11.37 -13.80 -22.62
C LYS A 8 11.85 -12.45 -22.06
N ASN A 9 11.11 -11.37 -22.29
CA ASN A 9 11.41 -10.02 -21.80
C ASN A 9 10.34 -9.46 -20.84
N ILE A 10 9.50 -10.30 -20.24
CA ILE A 10 8.43 -9.87 -19.31
C ILE A 10 8.85 -10.24 -17.88
N LEU A 11 9.07 -9.22 -17.05
CA LEU A 11 9.35 -9.41 -15.63
C LEU A 11 8.04 -9.43 -14.83
N TYR A 12 8.02 -10.21 -13.76
CA TYR A 12 6.94 -10.19 -12.77
C TYR A 12 6.84 -8.78 -12.17
N GLY A 13 5.64 -8.19 -12.21
CA GLY A 13 5.40 -6.82 -11.72
C GLY A 13 5.68 -5.71 -12.73
N ASP A 14 5.97 -6.01 -14.00
CA ASP A 14 6.08 -5.00 -15.07
C ASP A 14 4.70 -4.40 -15.42
N LYS A 15 4.22 -3.49 -14.56
CA LYS A 15 2.93 -2.80 -14.71
C LYS A 15 2.79 -2.05 -16.03
N LYS A 16 3.90 -1.64 -16.66
CA LYS A 16 3.87 -0.95 -17.97
C LYS A 16 3.34 -1.85 -19.09
N LYS A 17 3.47 -3.18 -18.92
CA LYS A 17 2.93 -4.18 -19.85
C LYS A 17 1.48 -4.55 -19.55
N ILE A 18 1.00 -4.27 -18.34
CA ILE A 18 -0.41 -4.38 -17.96
C ILE A 18 -1.12 -3.10 -18.44
N LYS A 19 -1.33 -2.97 -19.75
CA LYS A 19 -2.02 -1.81 -20.34
C LYS A 19 -3.53 -1.92 -20.13
N ASN A 20 -4.17 -0.80 -19.83
CA ASN A 20 -5.64 -0.62 -19.79
C ASN A 20 -6.42 -1.52 -18.81
N VAL A 21 -5.78 -2.06 -17.78
CA VAL A 21 -6.47 -2.78 -16.70
C VAL A 21 -6.86 -1.77 -15.62
N GLU A 22 -7.84 -0.92 -15.94
CA GLU A 22 -8.51 -0.09 -14.94
C GLU A 22 -9.83 -0.76 -14.59
N ILE A 23 -9.73 -1.88 -13.87
CA ILE A 23 -10.90 -2.64 -13.43
C ILE A 23 -11.30 -2.09 -12.07
N THR A 24 -12.48 -1.50 -12.01
CA THR A 24 -13.08 -1.02 -10.77
C THR A 24 -13.17 -2.15 -9.76
N ASN A 25 -13.04 -1.81 -8.49
CA ASN A 25 -13.15 -2.76 -7.39
C ASN A 25 -12.08 -3.87 -7.32
N THR A 26 -10.93 -3.69 -7.98
CA THR A 26 -9.79 -4.62 -7.95
C THR A 26 -8.52 -3.96 -7.42
N VAL A 27 -7.46 -4.74 -7.23
CA VAL A 27 -6.11 -4.20 -6.88
C VAL A 27 -5.46 -3.41 -8.00
N PHE A 28 -6.04 -3.44 -9.21
CA PHE A 28 -5.58 -2.65 -10.35
C PHE A 28 -6.26 -1.27 -10.43
N GLN A 29 -7.29 -1.04 -9.61
CA GLN A 29 -7.95 0.27 -9.51
C GLN A 29 -6.95 1.33 -9.05
N LYS A 30 -6.91 2.47 -9.76
CA LYS A 30 -6.15 3.64 -9.31
C LYS A 30 -6.95 4.36 -8.23
N CYS A 31 -6.57 4.16 -6.98
CA CYS A 31 -7.14 4.87 -5.84
C CYS A 31 -6.04 5.21 -4.84
N GLU A 32 -6.35 6.19 -3.98
CA GLU A 32 -5.45 6.71 -2.97
C GLU A 32 -4.93 5.61 -2.04
N GLN A 33 -5.81 4.71 -1.57
CA GLN A 33 -5.46 3.66 -0.62
C GLN A 33 -4.45 2.68 -1.21
N ILE A 34 -4.63 2.26 -2.47
CA ILE A 34 -3.69 1.38 -3.16
C ILE A 34 -2.35 2.09 -3.39
N LYS A 35 -2.39 3.36 -3.78
CA LYS A 35 -1.18 4.18 -4.00
C LYS A 35 -0.39 4.37 -2.70
N MET A 36 -1.09 4.68 -1.61
CA MET A 36 -0.55 4.79 -0.25
C MET A 36 0.18 3.51 0.15
N VAL A 37 -0.47 2.35 0.04
CA VAL A 37 0.11 1.05 0.42
C VAL A 37 1.36 0.72 -0.40
N ILE A 38 1.31 0.95 -1.71
CA ILE A 38 2.47 0.72 -2.58
C ILE A 38 3.63 1.65 -2.21
N ASN A 39 3.35 2.92 -1.95
CA ASN A 39 4.37 3.90 -1.58
C ASN A 39 5.01 3.58 -0.23
N LEU A 40 4.19 3.26 0.79
CA LEU A 40 4.68 2.82 2.10
C LEU A 40 5.52 1.53 1.98
N ARG A 41 5.05 0.53 1.21
CA ARG A 41 5.80 -0.70 0.93
C ARG A 41 7.15 -0.40 0.30
N ASN A 42 7.20 0.49 -0.70
CA ASN A 42 8.44 0.85 -1.38
C ASN A 42 9.41 1.55 -0.43
N GLU A 43 8.92 2.43 0.42
CA GLU A 43 9.73 3.11 1.42
C GLU A 43 10.29 2.15 2.47
N ILE A 44 9.48 1.20 2.95
CA ILE A 44 9.94 0.15 3.87
C ILE A 44 11.01 -0.72 3.20
N ILE A 45 10.84 -1.09 1.93
CA ILE A 45 11.76 -2.03 1.26
C ILE A 45 13.05 -1.36 0.81
N HIS A 46 12.99 -0.10 0.37
CA HIS A 46 14.19 0.60 -0.11
C HIS A 46 14.92 1.34 1.00
N ASN A 47 14.21 1.84 2.01
CA ASN A 47 14.79 2.66 3.08
C ASN A 47 14.78 1.97 4.44
N CYS A 48 14.13 0.81 4.62
CA CYS A 48 14.02 0.06 5.88
C CYS A 48 13.51 0.88 7.08
N LEU A 49 12.83 2.01 6.82
CA LEU A 49 12.48 2.99 7.84
C LEU A 49 11.05 3.48 7.65
N TRP A 50 10.19 3.17 8.63
CA TRP A 50 8.90 3.84 8.83
C TRP A 50 9.12 5.28 9.28
N GLU A 51 10.04 5.44 10.23
CA GLU A 51 10.55 6.68 10.78
C GLU A 51 12.08 6.58 10.86
N PRO A 52 12.82 7.71 10.87
CA PRO A 52 14.27 7.71 11.10
C PRO A 52 14.68 7.00 12.40
N PHE A 53 13.80 7.06 13.42
CA PHE A 53 13.94 6.35 14.67
C PHE A 53 12.62 5.64 14.95
N GLN A 54 12.63 4.32 15.08
CA GLN A 54 11.43 3.57 15.42
C GLN A 54 11.01 3.91 16.85
N LYS A 55 9.82 4.48 17.01
CA LYS A 55 9.25 4.89 18.29
C LYS A 55 7.85 4.35 18.43
N ILE A 56 7.50 3.97 19.65
CA ILE A 56 6.12 3.69 20.05
C ILE A 56 5.72 4.82 20.98
N TYR A 57 4.60 5.48 20.67
CA TYR A 57 4.05 6.54 21.49
C TYR A 57 3.11 5.94 22.55
N TYR A 58 3.10 6.55 23.73
CA TYR A 58 2.28 6.13 24.85
C TYR A 58 1.35 7.28 25.24
N ASN A 59 0.05 7.00 25.32
CA ASN A 59 -0.88 7.90 25.99
C ASN A 59 -0.96 7.50 27.47
N ILE A 60 -0.62 8.42 28.37
CA ILE A 60 -0.55 8.18 29.81
C ILE A 60 -1.54 9.10 30.50
N SER A 61 -2.39 8.54 31.36
CA SER A 61 -3.27 9.29 32.25
C SER A 61 -3.31 8.62 33.60
N ASN A 62 -3.38 9.40 34.68
CA ASN A 62 -3.37 8.89 36.07
C ASN A 62 -2.24 7.88 36.35
N CYS A 63 -1.06 8.11 35.78
CA CYS A 63 0.11 7.20 35.86
C CYS A 63 -0.08 5.81 35.23
N GLU A 64 -1.14 5.61 34.45
CA GLU A 64 -1.41 4.37 33.71
C GLU A 64 -1.30 4.57 32.20
N ILE A 65 -0.82 3.54 31.49
CA ILE A 65 -0.77 3.54 30.03
C ILE A 65 -2.16 3.20 29.51
N ILE A 66 -2.84 4.20 28.93
CA ILE A 66 -4.13 4.02 28.28
C ILE A 66 -3.95 3.43 26.88
N GLU A 67 -2.91 3.83 26.17
CA GLU A 67 -2.75 3.50 24.76
C GLU A 67 -1.28 3.40 24.35
N ARG A 68 -1.01 2.52 23.39
CA ARG A 68 0.25 2.45 22.65
C ARG A 68 -0.05 2.57 21.17
N PHE A 69 0.57 3.51 20.49
CA PHE A 69 0.31 3.75 19.09
C PHE A 69 1.56 4.14 18.30
N LEU A 70 1.46 3.98 16.99
CA LEU A 70 2.42 4.44 16.00
C LEU A 70 1.75 5.57 15.19
N LEU A 71 2.53 6.59 14.85
CA LEU A 71 2.06 7.64 13.96
C LEU A 71 2.19 7.19 12.50
N GLN A 72 1.20 7.59 11.71
CA GLN A 72 1.23 7.46 10.26
C GLN A 72 1.91 8.69 9.64
N PRO A 73 2.84 8.52 8.70
CA PRO A 73 3.39 9.64 7.96
C PRO A 73 2.30 10.42 7.22
N ASP A 74 2.45 11.74 7.14
CA ASP A 74 1.57 12.61 6.37
C ASP A 74 1.63 12.23 4.88
N LEU A 75 0.44 12.15 4.27
CA LEU A 75 0.24 11.67 2.92
C LEU A 75 -0.74 12.59 2.17
N THR A 76 -0.31 13.10 1.02
CA THR A 76 -1.18 13.79 0.06
C THR A 76 -1.46 12.88 -1.13
N GLU A 77 -2.75 12.58 -1.37
CA GLU A 77 -3.20 11.70 -2.46
C GLU A 77 -2.43 10.36 -2.49
N GLY A 78 -2.26 9.77 -1.32
CA GLY A 78 -1.54 8.50 -1.12
C GLY A 78 -0.03 8.56 -1.41
N THR A 79 0.57 9.74 -1.43
CA THR A 79 2.02 9.93 -1.60
C THR A 79 2.60 10.55 -0.34
N LEU A 80 3.75 10.05 0.13
CA LEU A 80 4.40 10.65 1.30
C LEU A 80 4.74 12.09 1.02
N ASP A 81 4.34 12.97 1.95
CA ASP A 81 4.71 14.37 1.87
C ASP A 81 6.22 14.51 1.95
N SER A 82 6.75 15.38 1.10
CA SER A 82 8.18 15.62 0.99
C SER A 82 8.47 17.09 0.77
N TYR A 83 9.51 17.58 1.45
CA TYR A 83 10.02 18.93 1.29
C TYR A 83 11.55 18.88 1.22
N LYS A 84 12.11 19.28 0.08
CA LYS A 84 13.54 19.10 -0.24
C LYS A 84 13.93 17.62 -0.06
N ASN A 85 14.92 17.34 0.80
CA ASN A 85 15.41 15.99 1.08
C ASN A 85 14.76 15.36 2.33
N ARG A 86 13.69 15.97 2.87
CA ARG A 86 12.97 15.46 4.04
C ARG A 86 11.65 14.83 3.63
N LYS A 87 11.36 13.68 4.24
CA LYS A 87 10.10 12.93 4.18
C LYS A 87 9.71 12.53 5.60
N ARG A 88 8.54 11.91 5.75
CA ARG A 88 8.03 11.35 7.02
C ARG A 88 7.75 12.45 8.02
N PHE A 89 6.82 13.32 7.63
CA PHE A 89 6.19 14.29 8.52
C PHE A 89 5.04 13.60 9.24
N PHE A 90 4.66 14.12 10.41
CA PHE A 90 3.62 13.54 11.28
C PHE A 90 2.74 14.65 11.86
N TYR A 91 2.51 15.71 11.09
CA TYR A 91 1.75 16.88 11.50
C TYR A 91 0.27 16.56 11.71
N GLU A 92 -0.29 15.60 10.96
CA GLU A 92 -1.71 15.22 11.10
C GLU A 92 -2.00 14.39 12.37
N GLU A 93 -0.96 13.95 13.09
CA GLU A 93 -1.05 13.12 14.31
C GLU A 93 -1.91 11.85 14.15
N LYS A 94 -2.09 11.38 12.91
CA LYS A 94 -2.88 10.19 12.60
C LYS A 94 -2.22 8.95 13.18
N LYS A 95 -3.00 8.14 13.89
CA LYS A 95 -2.54 6.86 14.44
C LYS A 95 -2.77 5.77 13.40
N ILE A 96 -1.69 5.14 12.93
CA ILE A 96 -1.81 4.03 11.98
C ILE A 96 -2.62 2.87 12.56
N ASN A 97 -2.61 2.69 13.88
CA ASN A 97 -3.36 1.65 14.57
C ASN A 97 -4.87 1.74 14.36
N GLU A 98 -5.40 2.95 14.18
CA GLU A 98 -6.84 3.20 13.94
C GLU A 98 -7.18 2.94 12.45
N GLU A 99 -6.26 3.24 11.54
CA GLU A 99 -6.45 3.13 10.09
C GLU A 99 -6.17 1.73 9.53
N LEU A 100 -5.17 1.03 10.08
CA LEU A 100 -4.63 -0.21 9.54
C LEU A 100 -5.68 -1.34 9.43
N PRO A 101 -6.58 -1.57 10.42
CA PRO A 101 -7.59 -2.63 10.31
C PRO A 101 -8.53 -2.41 9.12
N ASN A 102 -9.00 -1.17 8.94
CA ASN A 102 -9.91 -0.80 7.85
C ASN A 102 -9.21 -0.91 6.50
N LEU A 103 -7.97 -0.41 6.40
CA LEU A 103 -7.15 -0.52 5.21
C LEU A 103 -6.90 -1.99 4.84
N TYR A 104 -6.62 -2.83 5.83
CA TYR A 104 -6.38 -4.26 5.61
C TYR A 104 -7.61 -4.96 5.01
N LEU A 105 -8.79 -4.75 5.62
CA LEU A 105 -10.05 -5.32 5.11
C LEU A 105 -10.40 -4.79 3.71
N TYR A 106 -10.17 -3.49 3.48
CA TYR A 106 -10.35 -2.88 2.16
C TYR A 106 -9.50 -3.58 1.09
N LEU A 107 -8.20 -3.80 1.38
CA LEU A 107 -7.29 -4.47 0.46
C LEU A 107 -7.66 -5.92 0.22
N LEU A 108 -8.02 -6.67 1.28
CA LEU A 108 -8.49 -8.05 1.14
C LEU A 108 -9.71 -8.15 0.22
N THR A 109 -10.66 -7.23 0.37
CA THR A 109 -11.85 -7.17 -0.50
C THR A 109 -11.45 -6.96 -1.97
N LYS A 110 -10.53 -6.03 -2.25
CA LYS A 110 -10.03 -5.80 -3.62
C LYS A 110 -9.30 -7.03 -4.17
N ILE A 111 -8.50 -7.71 -3.36
CA ILE A 111 -7.79 -8.94 -3.75
C ILE A 111 -8.80 -10.03 -4.12
N LEU A 112 -9.81 -10.26 -3.27
CA LEU A 112 -10.85 -11.25 -3.52
C LEU A 112 -11.59 -10.97 -4.83
N ASN A 113 -12.02 -9.72 -5.05
CA ASN A 113 -12.68 -9.33 -6.29
C ASN A 113 -11.79 -9.52 -7.52
N THR A 114 -10.48 -9.25 -7.38
CA THR A 114 -9.53 -9.48 -8.46
C THR A 114 -9.45 -10.96 -8.83
N ILE A 115 -9.38 -11.84 -7.82
CA ILE A 115 -9.33 -13.30 -8.03
C ILE A 115 -10.64 -13.80 -8.66
N ASN A 116 -11.79 -13.34 -8.17
CA ASN A 116 -13.10 -13.73 -8.74
C ASN A 116 -13.21 -13.33 -10.21
N ASN A 117 -12.86 -12.08 -10.55
CA ASN A 117 -12.88 -11.61 -11.93
C ASN A 117 -11.96 -12.43 -12.84
N LEU A 118 -10.79 -12.85 -12.35
CA LEU A 118 -9.90 -13.72 -13.10
C LEU A 118 -10.49 -15.12 -13.29
N ASN A 119 -11.08 -15.70 -12.24
CA ASN A 119 -11.73 -17.00 -12.33
C ASN A 119 -12.87 -16.99 -13.36
N ASP A 120 -13.71 -15.96 -13.35
CA ASP A 120 -14.83 -15.84 -14.29
C ASP A 120 -14.34 -15.76 -15.75
N LEU A 121 -13.27 -14.99 -15.99
CA LEU A 121 -12.63 -14.90 -17.32
C LEU A 121 -12.10 -16.25 -17.81
N TYR A 122 -11.49 -17.04 -16.93
CA TYR A 122 -10.91 -18.34 -17.29
C TYR A 122 -11.94 -19.48 -17.32
N GLN A 123 -13.11 -19.33 -16.71
CA GLN A 123 -14.21 -20.30 -16.83
C GLN A 123 -15.04 -20.12 -18.11
N THR A 124 -15.01 -18.94 -18.72
CA THR A 124 -15.68 -18.64 -20.00
C THR A 124 -14.80 -18.85 -21.24
N SER A 125 -13.55 -19.29 -21.06
CA SER A 125 -12.56 -19.59 -22.10
C SER A 125 -12.40 -21.09 -22.33
#